data_AF-A0A3D1GX50-F1
#
_entry.id   AF-A0A3D1GX50-F1
#
_cell.length_a   1.000
_cell.length_b   1.000
_cell.length_c   1.000
_cell.angle_alpha   90.00
_cell.angle_beta   90.00
_cell.angle_gamma   90.00
#
_symmetry.space_group_name_H-M   'P 1'
#
loop_
_entity.id
_entity.type
_entity.pdbx_description
1 polymer ?
#
loop_
_entity_poly.entity_id
_entity_poly.type
_entity_poly.pdbx_seq_one_letter_code
_entity_poly.pdbx_strand_id
1 'polypeptide(L)'
;MKQVEENLYKLTQRPKELCDKVFDRLFEEAEIAKFTPQEMREYEASKKAYRDIKNSIDTAKQEGLAEGIEIGMAKGMAKGMAKGKAEGKHEANAETAQRLLAMGLSAEQVAKATQLPLEIIKNLSNS
;
A
#
# COMPACT_ATOMS: atom_id res chain seq x y z
N MET A 1 -28.61 23.83 47.44
CA MET A 1 -27.58 23.27 46.55
C MET A 1 -27.45 21.74 46.61
N LYS A 2 -27.84 21.05 47.70
CA LYS A 2 -27.72 19.59 47.80
C LYS A 2 -28.65 18.74 46.90
N GLN A 3 -29.76 19.27 46.38
CA GLN A 3 -30.72 18.49 45.59
C GLN A 3 -30.33 18.36 44.10
N VAL A 4 -29.45 19.24 43.59
CA VAL A 4 -29.09 19.29 42.16
C VAL A 4 -28.04 18.23 41.83
N GLU A 5 -27.06 18.02 42.72
CA GLU A 5 -26.02 16.98 42.57
C GLU A 5 -26.61 15.56 42.70
N GLU A 6 -27.65 15.37 43.52
CA GLU A 6 -28.37 14.11 43.68
C GLU A 6 -29.15 13.67 42.43
N ASN A 7 -29.36 14.55 41.44
CA ASN A 7 -30.00 14.20 40.18
C ASN A 7 -29.00 13.99 39.04
N LEU A 8 -27.79 14.54 39.13
CA LEU A 8 -26.73 14.33 38.13
C LEU A 8 -26.21 12.88 38.10
N TYR A 9 -26.11 12.22 39.27
CA TYR A 9 -25.71 10.81 39.32
C TYR A 9 -26.75 9.85 38.70
N LYS A 10 -28.01 10.28 38.59
CA LYS A 10 -29.10 9.51 37.97
C LYS A 10 -29.06 9.59 36.44
N LEU A 11 -28.35 10.57 35.88
CA LEU A 11 -28.14 10.70 34.43
C LEU A 11 -26.98 9.83 33.92
N THR A 12 -26.02 9.49 34.77
CA THR A 12 -24.91 8.59 34.44
C THR A 12 -25.28 7.10 34.56
N GLN A 13 -26.39 6.79 35.26
CA GLN A 13 -26.93 5.44 35.40
C GLN A 13 -27.98 5.17 34.31
N ARG A 14 -27.51 4.98 33.08
CA ARG A 14 -28.39 4.66 31.94
C ARG A 14 -28.93 3.22 32.07
N PRO A 15 -30.26 2.99 32.03
CA PRO A 15 -30.80 1.64 31.96
C PRO A 15 -30.27 0.92 30.72
N LYS A 16 -29.85 -0.34 30.86
CA LYS A 16 -29.23 -1.11 29.75
C LYS A 16 -30.12 -1.22 28.51
N GLU A 17 -31.44 -1.09 28.70
CA GLU A 17 -32.47 -1.12 27.64
C GLU A 17 -32.50 0.15 26.78
N LEU A 18 -31.89 1.25 27.25
CA LEU A 18 -31.83 2.55 26.57
C LEU A 18 -30.43 2.84 25.97
N CYS A 19 -29.54 1.85 25.92
CA CYS A 19 -28.23 1.90 25.29
C CYS A 19 -28.26 1.43 23.82
N ASP A 20 -29.32 1.76 23.09
CA ASP A 20 -29.40 1.46 21.65
C ASP A 20 -28.94 2.69 20.83
N LYS A 21 -28.31 2.46 19.67
CA LYS A 21 -27.68 3.52 18.84
C LYS A 21 -28.64 4.66 18.45
N VAL A 22 -29.94 4.35 18.42
CA VAL A 22 -31.01 5.32 18.14
C VAL A 22 -31.22 6.27 19.32
N PHE A 23 -31.15 5.77 20.55
CA PHE A 23 -31.29 6.60 21.75
C PHE A 23 -30.04 7.43 22.01
N ASP A 24 -28.85 6.93 21.69
CA ASP A 24 -27.61 7.73 21.79
C ASP A 24 -27.67 9.01 20.95
N ARG A 25 -28.11 8.91 19.69
CA ARG A 25 -28.32 10.08 18.83
C ARG A 25 -29.40 11.02 19.38
N LEU A 26 -30.49 10.47 19.90
CA LEU A 26 -31.60 11.27 20.44
C LEU A 26 -31.16 12.05 21.69
N PHE A 27 -30.35 11.45 22.56
CA PHE A 27 -29.81 12.10 23.75
C PHE A 27 -28.71 13.12 23.41
N GLU A 28 -27.81 12.83 22.47
CA GLU A 28 -26.85 13.82 21.96
C GLU A 28 -27.57 15.03 21.35
N GLU A 29 -28.61 14.82 20.54
CA GLU A 29 -29.40 15.93 19.96
C GLU A 29 -30.15 16.73 21.03
N ALA A 30 -30.70 16.07 22.06
CA ALA A 30 -31.38 16.73 23.17
C ALA A 30 -30.43 17.51 24.09
N GLU A 31 -29.16 17.10 24.21
CA GLU A 31 -28.10 17.84 24.92
C GLU A 31 -27.61 19.03 24.10
N ILE A 32 -27.41 18.87 22.79
CA ILE A 32 -27.06 19.97 21.86
C ILE A 32 -28.18 21.02 21.82
N ALA A 33 -29.45 20.62 21.88
CA ALA A 33 -30.58 21.56 21.91
C ALA A 33 -30.58 22.49 23.14
N LYS A 34 -29.81 22.16 24.19
CA LYS A 34 -29.62 23.00 25.39
C LYS A 34 -28.37 23.88 25.32
N PHE A 35 -27.56 23.75 24.28
CA PHE A 35 -26.34 24.54 24.15
C PHE A 35 -26.68 26.02 24.04
N THR A 36 -25.88 26.82 24.74
CA THR A 36 -25.83 28.26 24.50
C THR A 36 -25.28 28.54 23.10
N PRO A 37 -25.53 29.74 22.54
CA PRO A 37 -24.94 30.13 21.25
C PRO A 37 -23.41 30.03 21.21
N GLN A 38 -22.73 30.13 22.35
CA GLN A 38 -21.27 29.95 22.42
C GLN A 38 -20.88 28.48 22.33
N GLU A 39 -21.51 27.61 23.12
CA GLU A 39 -21.26 26.16 23.09
C GLU A 39 -21.57 25.56 21.71
N MET A 40 -22.61 26.05 21.03
CA MET A 40 -22.90 25.66 19.63
C MET A 40 -21.76 26.01 18.69
N ARG A 41 -21.18 27.22 18.80
CA ARG A 41 -20.05 27.64 17.96
C ARG A 41 -18.80 26.80 18.25
N GLU A 42 -18.52 26.53 19.52
CA GLU A 42 -17.37 25.69 19.91
C GLU A 42 -17.53 24.25 19.43
N TYR A 43 -18.75 23.70 19.52
CA TYR A 43 -19.08 22.38 19.01
C TYR A 43 -18.94 22.28 17.48
N GLU A 44 -19.44 23.27 16.74
CA GLU A 44 -19.27 23.34 15.27
C GLU A 44 -17.80 23.51 14.88
N ALA A 45 -17.05 24.35 15.59
CA ALA A 45 -15.61 24.52 15.38
C ALA A 45 -14.85 23.22 15.62
N SER A 46 -15.17 22.48 16.69
CA SER A 46 -14.58 21.17 16.99
C SER A 46 -14.90 20.14 15.89
N LYS A 47 -16.16 20.06 15.45
CA LYS A 47 -16.56 19.19 14.33
C LYS A 47 -15.83 19.55 13.04
N LYS A 48 -15.66 20.83 12.76
CA LYS A 48 -14.92 21.29 11.58
C LYS A 48 -13.46 20.86 11.66
N ALA A 49 -12.79 21.11 12.79
CA ALA A 49 -11.41 20.70 13.00
C ALA A 49 -11.22 19.17 12.86
N TYR A 50 -12.14 18.39 13.42
CA TYR A 50 -12.14 16.93 13.26
C TYR A 50 -12.27 16.50 11.79
N ARG A 51 -13.18 17.13 11.03
CA ARG A 51 -13.37 16.85 9.60
C ARG A 51 -12.11 17.22 8.80
N ASP A 52 -11.51 18.37 9.07
CA ASP A 52 -10.30 18.82 8.37
C ASP A 52 -9.14 17.85 8.61
N ILE A 53 -8.93 17.43 9.85
CA ILE A 53 -7.93 16.41 10.21
C ILE A 53 -8.22 15.10 9.50
N LYS A 54 -9.47 14.60 9.58
CA LYS A 54 -9.85 13.32 8.98
C LYS A 54 -9.65 13.34 7.48
N ASN A 55 -10.12 14.38 6.79
CA ASN A 55 -9.97 14.53 5.35
C ASN A 55 -8.48 14.58 4.95
N SER A 56 -7.65 15.26 5.74
CA SER A 56 -6.20 15.34 5.47
C SER A 56 -5.54 13.96 5.60
N ILE A 57 -5.87 13.20 6.64
CA ILE A 57 -5.35 11.84 6.85
C ILE A 57 -5.84 10.88 5.76
N ASP A 58 -7.13 10.93 5.44
CA ASP A 58 -7.72 10.06 4.41
C ASP A 58 -7.10 10.34 3.04
N THR A 59 -6.90 11.62 2.70
CA THR A 59 -6.23 12.04 1.46
C THR A 59 -4.77 11.55 1.44
N ALA A 60 -3.99 11.82 2.48
CA ALA A 60 -2.60 11.39 2.55
C ALA A 60 -2.45 9.86 2.47
N LYS A 61 -3.38 9.10 3.06
CA LYS A 61 -3.39 7.64 2.98
C LYS A 61 -3.73 7.15 1.57
N GLN A 62 -4.68 7.79 0.90
CA GLN A 62 -5.06 7.45 -0.47
C GLN A 62 -3.92 7.74 -1.45
N GLU A 63 -3.32 8.93 -1.37
CA GLU A 63 -2.18 9.33 -2.19
C GLU A 63 -0.97 8.42 -1.94
N GLY A 64 -0.61 8.18 -0.67
CA GLY A 64 0.50 7.29 -0.33
C GLY A 64 0.30 5.85 -0.81
N LEU A 65 -0.94 5.34 -0.81
CA LEU A 65 -1.25 4.03 -1.37
C LEU A 65 -1.12 4.03 -2.90
N ALA A 66 -1.65 5.05 -3.57
CA ALA A 66 -1.57 5.19 -5.02
C ALA A 66 -0.12 5.28 -5.50
N GLU A 67 0.68 6.16 -4.90
CA GLU A 67 2.12 6.30 -5.18
C GLU A 67 2.87 4.99 -4.87
N GLY A 68 2.56 4.34 -3.75
CA GLY A 68 3.18 3.07 -3.38
C GLY A 68 2.93 1.96 -4.41
N ILE A 69 1.70 1.87 -4.94
CA ILE A 69 1.35 0.92 -6.00
C ILE A 69 2.08 1.26 -7.29
N GLU A 70 2.09 2.53 -7.70
CA GLU A 70 2.74 2.98 -8.93
C GLU A 70 4.25 2.70 -8.89
N ILE A 71 4.93 3.12 -7.83
CA ILE A 71 6.36 2.87 -7.61
C ILE A 71 6.64 1.37 -7.57
N GLY A 72 5.79 0.60 -6.89
CA GLY A 72 5.89 -0.86 -6.80
C GLY A 72 5.81 -1.53 -8.17
N MET A 73 4.80 -1.18 -8.98
CA MET A 73 4.64 -1.70 -10.34
C MET A 73 5.80 -1.29 -11.24
N ALA A 74 6.19 -0.02 -11.25
CA ALA A 74 7.28 0.46 -12.08
C ALA A 74 8.61 -0.25 -11.76
N LYS A 75 8.96 -0.38 -10.47
CA LYS A 75 10.16 -1.10 -10.03
C LYS A 75 10.06 -2.60 -10.37
N GLY A 76 8.90 -3.21 -10.17
CA GLY A 76 8.67 -4.61 -10.47
C GLY A 76 8.83 -4.91 -11.96
N MET A 77 8.20 -4.11 -12.81
CA MET A 77 8.26 -4.24 -14.26
C MET A 77 9.68 -4.00 -14.80
N ALA A 78 10.37 -2.96 -14.32
CA ALA A 78 11.75 -2.68 -14.74
C ALA A 78 12.70 -3.83 -14.38
N LYS A 79 12.60 -4.36 -13.14
CA LYS A 79 13.41 -5.52 -12.71
C LYS A 79 13.07 -6.77 -13.51
N GLY A 80 11.79 -7.05 -13.71
CA GLY A 80 11.33 -8.22 -14.48
C GLY A 80 11.82 -8.17 -15.94
N MET A 81 11.68 -7.03 -16.59
CA MET A 81 12.13 -6.83 -17.97
C MET A 81 13.65 -6.91 -18.10
N ALA A 82 14.40 -6.32 -17.16
CA ALA A 82 15.86 -6.41 -17.16
C ALA A 82 16.34 -7.85 -16.99
N LYS A 83 15.76 -8.59 -16.03
CA LYS A 83 16.08 -9.99 -15.79
C LYS A 83 15.72 -10.87 -16.99
N GLY A 84 14.50 -10.75 -17.52
CA GLY A 84 14.06 -11.53 -18.69
C GLY A 84 14.88 -11.24 -19.95
N LYS A 85 15.29 -9.98 -20.17
CA LYS A 85 16.17 -9.62 -21.29
C LYS A 85 17.57 -10.21 -21.13
N ALA A 86 18.11 -10.23 -19.91
CA ALA A 86 19.41 -10.83 -19.64
C ALA A 86 19.36 -12.35 -19.83
N GLU A 87 18.38 -13.02 -19.22
CA GLU A 87 18.17 -14.48 -19.35
C GLU A 87 17.97 -14.88 -20.82
N GLY A 88 17.07 -14.22 -21.55
CA GLY A 88 16.84 -14.51 -22.97
C GLY A 88 18.07 -14.26 -23.85
N LYS A 89 18.89 -13.23 -23.54
CA LYS A 89 20.17 -13.02 -24.25
C LYS A 89 21.16 -14.15 -23.96
N HIS A 90 21.25 -14.60 -22.71
CA HIS A 90 22.12 -15.71 -22.33
C HIS A 90 21.69 -17.02 -23.00
N GLU A 91 20.39 -17.34 -22.99
CA GLU A 91 19.84 -18.51 -23.67
C GLU A 91 20.08 -18.47 -25.17
N ALA A 92 19.78 -17.35 -25.83
CA ALA A 92 20.02 -17.20 -27.28
C ALA A 92 21.52 -17.33 -27.64
N ASN A 93 22.41 -16.80 -26.81
CA ASN A 93 23.85 -16.95 -27.01
C ASN A 93 24.31 -18.41 -26.82
N ALA A 94 23.73 -19.13 -25.84
CA ALA A 94 24.03 -20.54 -25.60
C ALA A 94 23.53 -21.43 -26.73
N GLU A 95 22.30 -21.23 -27.22
CA GLU A 95 21.78 -21.93 -28.39
C GLU A 95 22.64 -21.67 -29.64
N THR A 96 23.04 -20.41 -29.84
CA THR A 96 23.92 -20.04 -30.95
C THR A 96 25.27 -20.74 -30.83
N ALA A 97 25.83 -20.81 -29.62
CA ALA A 97 27.08 -21.53 -29.37
C ALA A 97 26.97 -23.02 -29.71
N GLN A 98 25.90 -23.68 -29.29
CA GLN A 98 25.64 -25.09 -29.61
C GLN A 98 25.55 -25.32 -31.11
N ARG A 99 24.83 -24.46 -31.85
CA ARG A 99 24.73 -24.56 -33.32
C ARG A 99 26.09 -24.39 -33.99
N LEU A 100 26.90 -23.43 -33.56
CA LEU A 100 28.22 -23.20 -34.13
C LEU A 100 29.20 -24.35 -33.83
N LEU A 101 29.15 -24.93 -32.62
CA LEU A 101 29.92 -26.13 -32.28
C LEU A 101 29.49 -27.32 -33.16
N ALA A 102 28.18 -27.53 -33.36
CA ALA A 102 27.66 -28.58 -34.23
C ALA A 102 28.07 -28.41 -35.70
N MET A 103 28.35 -27.18 -36.14
CA MET A 103 28.89 -26.87 -37.47
C MET A 103 30.41 -27.10 -37.57
N GLY A 104 31.07 -27.55 -36.49
CA GLY A 104 32.49 -27.88 -36.47
C GLY A 104 33.43 -26.69 -36.21
N LEU A 105 32.92 -25.55 -35.73
CA LEU A 105 33.77 -24.44 -35.31
C LEU A 105 34.51 -24.77 -34.01
N SER A 106 35.72 -24.23 -33.84
CA SER A 106 36.50 -24.43 -32.61
C SER A 106 35.88 -23.68 -31.43
N ALA A 107 36.08 -24.18 -30.21
CA ALA A 107 35.58 -23.54 -28.99
C ALA A 107 36.04 -22.08 -28.85
N GLU A 108 37.25 -21.75 -29.31
CA GLU A 108 37.80 -20.39 -29.32
C GLU A 108 37.05 -19.48 -30.30
N GLN A 109 36.71 -19.99 -31.49
CA GLN A 109 35.93 -19.26 -32.49
C GLN A 109 34.51 -18.99 -31.98
N VAL A 110 33.89 -20.00 -31.37
CA VAL A 110 32.52 -19.89 -30.81
C VAL A 110 32.48 -18.94 -29.62
N ALA A 111 33.46 -18.98 -28.71
CA ALA A 111 33.57 -18.04 -27.60
C ALA A 111 33.66 -16.59 -28.08
N LYS A 112 34.45 -16.34 -29.13
CA LYS A 112 34.57 -15.01 -29.74
C LYS A 112 33.27 -14.54 -30.41
N ALA A 113 32.55 -15.44 -31.09
CA ALA A 113 31.32 -15.12 -31.82
C ALA A 113 30.12 -14.86 -30.88
N THR A 114 30.02 -15.61 -29.79
CA THR A 114 28.87 -15.56 -28.85
C THR A 114 29.12 -14.69 -27.63
N GLN A 115 30.35 -14.17 -27.48
CA GLN A 115 30.80 -13.40 -26.31
C GLN A 115 30.63 -14.17 -24.99
N LEU A 116 30.62 -15.49 -25.06
CA LEU A 116 30.59 -16.37 -23.89
C LEU A 116 32.02 -16.75 -23.48
N PRO A 117 32.29 -16.91 -22.17
CA PRO A 117 33.58 -17.41 -21.69
C PRO A 117 33.90 -18.78 -22.30
N LEU A 118 35.17 -19.00 -22.64
CA LEU A 118 35.65 -20.25 -23.23
C LEU A 118 35.29 -21.48 -22.38
N GLU A 119 35.34 -21.34 -21.06
CA GLU A 119 34.96 -22.40 -20.11
C GLU A 119 33.48 -22.81 -20.26
N ILE A 120 32.57 -21.85 -20.50
CA ILE A 120 31.15 -22.16 -20.73
C ILE A 120 30.99 -22.93 -22.06
N ILE A 121 31.71 -22.50 -23.10
CA ILE A 121 31.67 -23.17 -24.40
C ILE A 121 32.21 -24.61 -24.33
N LYS A 122 33.30 -24.84 -23.61
CA LYS A 122 33.87 -26.18 -23.40
C LYS A 122 32.90 -27.10 -22.65
N ASN A 123 32.19 -26.57 -21.65
CA ASN A 123 31.17 -27.34 -20.93
C ASN A 123 29.97 -27.71 -21.82
N LEU A 124 29.58 -26.83 -22.76
CA LEU A 124 28.53 -27.12 -23.75
C LEU A 124 28.93 -28.20 -24.77
N SER A 125 30.22 -28.35 -25.04
CA SER A 125 30.75 -29.36 -25.96
C SER A 125 30.87 -30.77 -25.36
N ASN A 126 30.88 -30.87 -24.02
CA ASN A 126 31.05 -32.14 -23.28
C ASN A 126 29.71 -32.73 -22.82
N SER A 127 28.59 -32.10 -23.17
CA SER A 127 27.22 -32.54 -22.88
C SER A 127 26.57 -33.13 -24.12
#